data_AF-A0AA36N5E9-F1
#
_entry.id   AF-A0AA36N5E9-F1
#
_cell.length_a   1.000
_cell.length_b   1.000
_cell.length_c   1.000
_cell.angle_alpha   90.00
_cell.angle_beta   90.00
_cell.angle_gamma   90.00
#
_symmetry.space_group_name_H-M   'P 1'
#
loop_
_entity.id
_entity.type
_entity.pdbx_description
1 polymer ?
#
loop_
_entity_poly.entity_id
_entity_poly.type
_entity_poly.pdbx_seq_one_letter_code
_entity_poly.pdbx_strand_id
1 'polypeptide(L)'
;MAIQPVPMFETPSRSSRQVPINSLDRRDAQFKEALENEVNIMKALQHPHIVAYLGHDYMDECLFLYLEHLPGGSITQALNEFGPFDESLMASYARQALEGLEYLHTCEPAVIHRDIKGSNILIGDGDTVKLADFGCSKRTDETLTHTMRGSIPWMAPEVLAHARYGRAADLWSFGCVVIEMGTANIPWGRFEHHMAALVKIGLSQETPPLPEQVSLQCKDFISSCVRRNPDERLTATELLHHEWLAMVMDAWEDP
;
A
#
# COMPACT_ATOMS: atom_id res chain seq x y z
N MET A 1 22.43 39.83 -16.36
CA MET A 1 22.55 39.08 -15.09
C MET A 1 21.88 37.74 -15.31
N ALA A 2 22.68 36.69 -15.50
CA ALA A 2 22.16 35.33 -15.60
C ALA A 2 21.80 34.87 -14.19
N ILE A 3 20.55 34.45 -14.02
CA ILE A 3 20.06 33.85 -12.78
C ILE A 3 20.68 32.46 -12.75
N GLN A 4 21.67 32.24 -11.87
CA GLN A 4 22.20 30.89 -11.64
C GLN A 4 21.09 30.04 -11.00
N PRO A 5 20.93 28.76 -11.39
CA PRO A 5 20.05 27.85 -10.67
C PRO A 5 20.61 27.68 -9.25
N VAL A 6 19.79 27.99 -8.26
CA VAL A 6 20.10 27.76 -6.85
C VAL A 6 20.19 26.24 -6.65
N PRO A 7 21.25 25.69 -6.03
CA PRO A 7 21.29 24.27 -5.70
C PRO A 7 20.11 23.99 -4.76
N MET A 8 19.23 23.07 -5.16
CA MET A 8 18.05 22.69 -4.39
C MET A 8 18.56 21.98 -3.13
N PHE A 9 18.70 22.71 -2.04
CA PHE A 9 18.98 22.14 -0.73
C PHE A 9 17.91 21.09 -0.42
N GLU A 10 18.35 19.90 0.02
CA GLU A 10 17.50 18.93 0.70
C GLU A 10 16.85 19.63 1.90
N THR A 11 15.64 20.13 1.71
CA THR A 11 14.80 20.55 2.83
C THR A 11 14.28 19.28 3.49
N PRO A 12 14.32 19.15 4.82
CA PRO A 12 13.91 17.94 5.56
C PRO A 12 12.45 17.49 5.34
N SER A 13 11.67 18.20 4.52
CA SER A 13 10.28 17.91 4.18
C SER A 13 10.08 17.18 2.86
N ARG A 14 11.14 16.83 2.10
CA ARG A 14 11.03 16.24 0.76
C ARG A 14 11.86 14.97 0.61
N SER A 15 11.27 13.94 0.00
CA SER A 15 11.97 12.75 -0.47
C SER A 15 12.04 12.75 -2.00
N SER A 16 13.13 12.22 -2.56
CA SER A 16 13.30 12.10 -4.02
C SER A 16 13.46 10.65 -4.44
N ARG A 17 12.65 10.21 -5.41
CA ARG A 17 12.82 8.92 -6.11
C ARG A 17 13.44 9.18 -7.48
N GLN A 18 14.58 8.57 -7.75
CA GLN A 18 15.27 8.65 -9.05
C GLN A 18 14.88 7.46 -9.94
N VAL A 19 14.55 7.76 -11.19
CA VAL A 19 14.18 6.76 -12.19
C VAL A 19 14.96 7.02 -13.49
N PRO A 20 15.90 6.13 -13.88
CA PRO A 20 16.61 6.25 -15.16
C PRO A 20 15.67 6.07 -16.35
N ILE A 21 15.79 6.90 -17.39
CA ILE A 21 15.01 6.85 -18.62
C ILE A 21 15.95 7.01 -19.81
N ASN A 22 16.34 5.93 -20.48
CA ASN A 22 17.06 6.02 -21.75
C ASN A 22 16.08 6.15 -22.91
N SER A 23 15.79 7.39 -23.32
CA SER A 23 14.82 7.73 -24.36
C SER A 23 15.05 7.07 -25.74
N LEU A 24 16.19 6.40 -25.96
CA LEU A 24 16.57 5.70 -27.19
C LEU A 24 16.28 4.18 -27.19
N ASP A 25 15.90 3.58 -26.06
CA ASP A 25 15.47 2.17 -25.97
C ASP A 25 13.94 2.06 -26.14
N ARG A 26 13.45 1.15 -26.97
CA ARG A 26 12.00 0.88 -27.13
C ARG A 26 11.34 0.37 -25.85
N ARG A 27 12.09 -0.30 -24.98
CA ARG A 27 11.60 -0.71 -23.65
C ARG A 27 11.35 0.52 -22.75
N ASP A 28 12.15 1.56 -22.94
CA ASP A 28 12.06 2.77 -22.17
C ASP A 28 10.90 3.66 -22.62
N ALA A 29 10.39 3.49 -23.85
CA ALA A 29 9.14 4.13 -24.28
C ALA A 29 7.91 3.61 -23.52
N GLN A 30 7.78 2.28 -23.34
CA GLN A 30 6.71 1.69 -22.52
C GLN A 30 6.89 2.01 -21.04
N PHE A 31 8.14 2.06 -20.57
CA PHE A 31 8.47 2.46 -19.21
C PHE A 31 8.11 3.92 -18.94
N LYS A 32 8.37 4.81 -19.89
CA LYS A 32 8.00 6.23 -19.83
C LYS A 32 6.48 6.42 -19.77
N GLU A 33 5.71 5.68 -20.57
CA GLU A 33 4.24 5.72 -20.51
C GLU A 33 3.71 5.26 -19.13
N ALA A 34 4.27 4.17 -18.57
CA ALA A 34 3.91 3.70 -17.24
C ALA A 34 4.22 4.75 -16.15
N LEU A 35 5.35 5.44 -16.29
CA LEU A 35 5.83 6.46 -15.36
C LEU A 35 5.02 7.76 -15.46
N GLU A 36 4.64 8.17 -16.68
CA GLU A 36 3.71 9.28 -16.90
C GLU A 36 2.33 8.98 -16.29
N ASN A 37 1.85 7.73 -16.41
CA ASN A 37 0.64 7.30 -15.73
C ASN A 37 0.76 7.35 -14.20
N GLU A 38 1.88 6.88 -13.63
CA GLU A 38 2.16 7.00 -12.18
C GLU A 38 2.09 8.47 -11.72
N VAL A 39 2.79 9.37 -12.44
CA VAL A 39 2.77 10.82 -12.17
C VAL A 39 1.36 11.41 -12.26
N ASN A 40 0.59 11.04 -13.29
CA ASN A 40 -0.76 11.55 -13.49
C ASN A 40 -1.75 11.06 -12.43
N ILE A 41 -1.59 9.82 -11.95
CA ILE A 41 -2.34 9.31 -10.80
C ILE A 41 -1.98 10.14 -9.58
N MET A 42 -0.70 10.18 -9.18
CA MET A 42 -0.26 10.86 -7.95
C MET A 42 -0.64 12.35 -7.92
N LYS A 43 -0.52 13.06 -9.05
CA LYS A 43 -0.90 14.48 -9.15
C LYS A 43 -2.35 14.77 -8.81
N ALA A 44 -3.25 13.82 -9.02
CA ALA A 44 -4.68 14.00 -8.82
C ALA A 44 -5.18 13.45 -7.47
N LEU A 45 -4.32 12.79 -6.70
CA LEU A 45 -4.67 12.29 -5.38
C LEU A 45 -4.36 13.36 -4.34
N GLN A 46 -5.36 13.68 -3.51
CA GLN A 46 -5.20 14.59 -2.39
C GLN A 46 -5.99 14.05 -1.20
N HIS A 47 -5.28 13.46 -0.25
CA HIS A 47 -5.85 12.86 0.95
C HIS A 47 -4.83 12.86 2.10
N PRO A 48 -5.23 13.06 3.38
CA PRO A 48 -4.32 13.03 4.52
C PRO A 48 -3.51 11.72 4.64
N HIS A 49 -4.09 10.60 4.22
CA HIS A 49 -3.48 9.26 4.30
C HIS A 49 -2.92 8.76 2.96
N ILE A 50 -2.56 9.68 2.06
CA ILE A 50 -1.86 9.38 0.80
C ILE A 50 -0.64 10.29 0.69
N VAL A 51 0.49 9.72 0.29
CA VAL A 51 1.73 10.48 0.09
C VAL A 51 1.53 11.56 -0.98
N ALA A 52 1.72 12.80 -0.57
CA ALA A 52 1.59 13.98 -1.41
C ALA A 52 2.70 14.05 -2.46
N TYR A 53 2.28 14.22 -3.71
CA TYR A 53 3.17 14.56 -4.81
C TYR A 53 3.53 16.05 -4.79
N LEU A 54 4.83 16.36 -4.82
CA LEU A 54 5.34 17.74 -4.74
C LEU A 54 5.86 18.28 -6.07
N GLY A 55 6.22 17.40 -7.01
CA GLY A 55 6.78 17.81 -8.29
C GLY A 55 7.61 16.71 -8.94
N HIS A 56 8.12 17.01 -10.13
CA HIS A 56 9.15 16.19 -10.75
C HIS A 56 10.01 17.05 -11.69
N ASP A 57 11.24 16.62 -11.91
CA ASP A 57 12.18 17.22 -12.87
C ASP A 57 12.83 16.14 -13.73
N TYR A 58 13.27 16.52 -14.94
CA TYR A 58 14.06 15.68 -15.82
C TYR A 58 15.48 16.23 -15.90
N MET A 59 16.47 15.44 -15.50
CA MET A 59 17.89 15.79 -15.58
C MET A 59 18.71 14.56 -15.96
N ASP A 60 19.68 14.71 -16.86
CA ASP A 60 20.62 13.66 -17.25
C ASP A 60 19.97 12.31 -17.59
N GLU A 61 18.95 12.31 -18.46
CA GLU A 61 18.16 11.12 -18.82
C GLU A 61 17.54 10.40 -17.60
N CYS A 62 17.28 11.13 -16.51
CA CYS A 62 16.60 10.62 -15.31
C CYS A 62 15.39 11.48 -14.96
N LEU A 63 14.29 10.83 -14.55
CA LEU A 63 13.19 11.49 -13.86
C LEU A 63 13.45 11.49 -12.36
N PHE A 64 13.32 12.66 -11.76
CA PHE A 64 13.34 12.86 -10.31
C PHE A 64 11.92 13.15 -9.86
N LEU A 65 11.32 12.27 -9.07
CA LEU A 65 10.01 12.46 -8.46
C LEU A 65 10.20 13.00 -7.04
N TYR A 66 9.55 14.13 -6.74
CA TYR A 66 9.57 14.75 -5.42
C TYR A 66 8.26 14.45 -4.70
N LEU A 67 8.36 13.79 -3.55
CA LEU A 67 7.24 13.41 -2.70
C LEU A 67 7.45 14.01 -1.31
N GLU A 68 6.37 14.15 -0.54
CA GLU A 68 6.52 14.48 0.88
C GLU A 68 7.39 13.43 1.59
N HIS A 69 8.16 13.89 2.58
CA HIS A 69 8.98 13.02 3.40
C HIS A 69 8.22 12.60 4.66
N LEU A 70 8.25 11.30 4.96
CA LEU A 70 7.69 10.72 6.17
C LEU A 70 8.85 10.17 7.03
N PRO A 71 9.21 10.83 8.14
CA PRO A 71 10.45 10.55 8.88
C PRO A 71 10.46 9.21 9.63
N GLY A 72 9.28 8.63 9.94
CA GLY A 72 9.15 7.33 10.59
C GLY A 72 9.42 6.14 9.66
N GLY A 73 9.74 6.38 8.39
CA GLY A 73 10.01 5.33 7.41
C GLY A 73 8.75 4.52 7.09
N SER A 74 8.92 3.25 6.73
CA SER A 74 7.81 2.34 6.41
C SER A 74 7.42 1.46 7.59
N ILE A 75 6.19 0.93 7.59
CA ILE A 75 5.74 -0.08 8.56
C ILE A 75 6.74 -1.25 8.59
N THR A 76 7.18 -1.77 7.43
CA THR A 76 8.16 -2.86 7.39
C THR A 76 9.48 -2.48 8.07
N GLN A 77 9.96 -1.25 7.91
CA GLN A 77 11.17 -0.77 8.61
C GLN A 77 10.97 -0.71 10.12
N ALA A 78 9.86 -0.11 10.57
CA ALA A 78 9.54 -0.02 11.99
C ALA A 78 9.38 -1.41 12.65
N LEU A 79 8.75 -2.37 11.97
CA LEU A 79 8.63 -3.75 12.47
C LEU A 79 10.00 -4.46 12.56
N ASN A 80 10.91 -4.20 11.63
CA ASN A 80 12.26 -4.75 11.69
C ASN A 80 13.09 -4.17 12.85
N GLU A 81 12.84 -2.92 13.21
CA GLU A 81 13.58 -2.22 14.27
C GLU A 81 13.00 -2.47 15.66
N PHE A 82 11.67 -2.46 15.79
CA PHE A 82 10.99 -2.46 17.09
C PHE A 82 10.21 -3.74 17.38
N GLY A 83 10.04 -4.63 16.40
CA GLY A 83 9.22 -5.83 16.53
C GLY A 83 7.72 -5.56 16.33
N PRO A 84 6.84 -6.51 16.71
CA PRO A 84 5.40 -6.39 16.50
C PRO A 84 4.81 -5.18 17.23
N PHE A 85 3.81 -4.55 16.63
CA PHE A 85 3.10 -3.44 17.26
C PHE A 85 2.08 -3.93 18.28
N ASP A 86 1.81 -3.12 19.30
CA ASP A 86 0.66 -3.35 20.16
C ASP A 86 -0.65 -3.13 19.39
N GLU A 87 -1.72 -3.75 19.86
CA GLU A 87 -2.99 -3.80 19.12
C GLU A 87 -3.64 -2.42 18.95
N SER A 88 -3.42 -1.49 19.89
CA SER A 88 -3.94 -0.12 19.78
C SER A 88 -3.25 0.62 18.64
N LEU A 89 -1.92 0.52 18.55
CA LEU A 89 -1.16 1.09 17.45
C LEU A 89 -1.52 0.43 16.11
N MET A 90 -1.67 -0.90 16.08
CA MET A 90 -2.12 -1.63 14.88
C MET A 90 -3.44 -1.09 14.35
N ALA A 91 -4.42 -0.89 15.23
CA ALA A 91 -5.75 -0.42 14.85
C ALA A 91 -5.74 1.06 14.42
N SER A 92 -4.94 1.92 15.07
CA SER A 92 -4.72 3.31 14.63
C SER A 92 -4.13 3.37 13.22
N TYR A 93 -3.05 2.62 12.95
CA TYR A 93 -2.41 2.57 11.64
C TYR A 93 -3.30 1.92 10.59
N ALA A 94 -4.01 0.84 10.93
CA ALA A 94 -4.96 0.18 10.05
C ALA A 94 -6.08 1.13 9.62
N ARG A 95 -6.67 1.89 10.56
CA ARG A 95 -7.70 2.89 10.24
C ARG A 95 -7.21 3.91 9.23
N GLN A 96 -6.08 4.56 9.50
CA GLN A 96 -5.52 5.59 8.63
C GLN A 96 -5.20 5.06 7.22
N ALA A 97 -4.54 3.90 7.13
CA ALA A 97 -4.25 3.27 5.84
C ALA A 97 -5.54 2.88 5.09
N LEU A 98 -6.57 2.44 5.81
CA LEU A 98 -7.87 2.08 5.23
C LEU A 98 -8.66 3.30 4.75
N GLU A 99 -8.59 4.44 5.44
CA GLU A 99 -9.14 5.72 4.98
C GLU A 99 -8.48 6.17 3.67
N GLY A 100 -7.15 6.03 3.57
CA GLY A 100 -6.44 6.24 2.30
C GLY A 100 -6.92 5.31 1.20
N LEU A 101 -7.15 4.04 1.52
CA LEU A 101 -7.59 3.03 0.56
C LEU A 101 -9.04 3.23 0.11
N GLU A 102 -9.92 3.64 1.03
CA GLU A 102 -11.30 4.02 0.74
C GLU A 102 -11.33 5.19 -0.25
N TYR A 103 -10.54 6.24 -0.01
CA TYR A 103 -10.42 7.36 -0.92
C TYR A 103 -10.01 6.91 -2.34
N LEU A 104 -9.01 6.03 -2.45
CA LEU A 104 -8.59 5.49 -3.76
C LEU A 104 -9.72 4.73 -4.45
N HIS A 105 -10.43 3.89 -3.70
CA HIS A 105 -11.48 3.03 -4.24
C HIS A 105 -12.74 3.81 -4.63
N THR A 106 -13.00 4.95 -4.00
CA THR A 106 -14.18 5.82 -4.23
C THR A 106 -13.93 6.93 -5.24
N CYS A 107 -12.69 7.14 -5.71
CA CYS A 107 -12.39 8.00 -6.85
C CYS A 107 -13.20 7.60 -8.11
N GLU A 108 -13.43 8.56 -9.00
CA GLU A 108 -14.07 8.35 -10.30
C GLU A 108 -13.13 8.82 -11.44
N PRO A 109 -12.51 7.91 -12.20
CA PRO A 109 -12.56 6.45 -12.04
C PRO A 109 -11.79 5.95 -10.82
N ALA A 110 -12.14 4.76 -10.34
CA ALA A 110 -11.51 4.17 -9.17
C ALA A 110 -10.02 3.92 -9.40
N VAL A 111 -9.22 4.11 -8.35
CA VAL A 111 -7.79 3.81 -8.35
C VAL A 111 -7.55 2.53 -7.57
N ILE A 112 -7.00 1.51 -8.23
CA ILE A 112 -6.57 0.26 -7.57
C ILE A 112 -5.08 0.36 -7.31
N HIS A 113 -4.64 0.14 -6.07
CA HIS A 113 -3.25 0.35 -5.67
C HIS A 113 -2.33 -0.75 -6.21
N ARG A 114 -2.73 -2.03 -6.06
CA ARG A 114 -2.08 -3.24 -6.60
C ARG A 114 -0.73 -3.64 -6.00
N ASP A 115 -0.24 -2.93 -4.98
CA ASP A 115 0.99 -3.28 -4.25
C ASP A 115 0.93 -2.81 -2.78
N ILE A 116 -0.20 -3.05 -2.13
CA ILE A 116 -0.33 -2.80 -0.68
C ILE A 116 0.55 -3.80 0.08
N LYS A 117 1.47 -3.26 0.89
CA LYS A 117 2.43 -4.00 1.73
C LYS A 117 3.03 -3.06 2.77
N GLY A 118 3.63 -3.57 3.85
CA GLY A 118 4.19 -2.72 4.90
C GLY A 118 5.29 -1.76 4.43
N SER A 119 6.00 -2.05 3.34
CA SER A 119 7.04 -1.14 2.79
C SER A 119 6.48 0.04 1.99
N ASN A 120 5.21 -0.04 1.59
CA ASN A 120 4.50 1.01 0.84
C ASN A 120 3.53 1.79 1.73
N ILE A 121 3.62 1.62 3.05
CA ILE A 121 2.83 2.35 4.03
C ILE A 121 3.81 3.05 4.96
N LEU A 122 3.82 4.37 4.89
CA LEU A 122 4.82 5.22 5.50
C LEU A 122 4.28 5.91 6.76
N ILE A 123 5.16 6.11 7.74
CA ILE A 123 4.88 6.67 9.06
C ILE A 123 5.47 8.09 9.14
N GLY A 124 4.60 9.07 9.38
CA GLY A 124 4.93 10.48 9.48
C GLY A 124 5.02 10.96 10.93
N ASP A 125 5.02 12.28 11.11
CA ASP A 125 4.96 12.89 12.43
C ASP A 125 3.60 12.63 13.09
N GLY A 126 3.58 12.54 14.43
CA GLY A 126 2.35 12.41 15.21
C GLY A 126 1.54 11.15 14.88
N ASP A 127 2.22 10.01 14.67
CA ASP A 127 1.64 8.71 14.36
C ASP A 127 0.76 8.71 13.10
N THR A 128 0.99 9.66 12.18
CA THR A 128 0.30 9.70 10.90
C THR A 128 0.79 8.60 9.97
N VAL A 129 -0.11 7.94 9.26
CA VAL A 129 0.23 6.89 8.29
C VAL A 129 -0.32 7.22 6.91
N LYS A 130 0.48 6.99 5.87
CA LYS A 130 0.11 7.29 4.48
C LYS A 130 0.48 6.16 3.51
N LEU A 131 -0.41 5.91 2.55
CA LEU A 131 -0.14 5.01 1.42
C LEU A 131 0.83 5.65 0.42
N ALA A 132 1.81 4.89 -0.05
CA ALA A 132 2.88 5.30 -0.95
C ALA A 132 3.11 4.32 -2.11
N ASP A 133 3.97 4.70 -3.07
CA ASP A 133 4.39 3.90 -4.24
C ASP A 133 3.24 3.43 -5.15
N PHE A 134 2.79 4.36 -6.00
CA PHE A 134 1.72 4.14 -6.97
C PHE A 134 2.22 3.56 -8.32
N GLY A 135 3.46 3.07 -8.40
CA GLY A 135 4.06 2.55 -9.65
C GLY A 135 3.35 1.32 -10.24
N CYS A 136 2.57 0.61 -9.42
CA CYS A 136 1.72 -0.49 -9.87
C CYS A 136 0.25 -0.10 -10.07
N SER A 137 -0.14 1.11 -9.66
CA SER A 137 -1.53 1.53 -9.59
C SER A 137 -2.15 1.78 -10.96
N LYS A 138 -3.48 1.67 -11.02
CA LYS A 138 -4.22 1.84 -12.27
C LYS A 138 -5.60 2.46 -12.02
N ARG A 139 -5.97 3.43 -12.85
CA ARG A 139 -7.33 3.94 -12.99
C ARG A 139 -8.15 3.00 -13.87
N THR A 140 -9.37 2.68 -13.45
CA THR A 140 -10.18 1.73 -14.19
C THR A 140 -11.68 1.93 -13.93
N ASP A 141 -12.46 1.97 -15.00
CA ASP A 141 -13.94 1.89 -14.94
C ASP A 141 -14.38 0.44 -14.71
N GLU A 142 -13.52 -0.52 -15.07
CA GLU A 142 -13.72 -1.94 -14.85
C GLU A 142 -13.12 -2.35 -13.50
N THR A 143 -13.83 -3.18 -12.72
CA THR A 143 -13.33 -3.67 -11.43
C THR A 143 -12.16 -4.65 -11.55
N LEU A 144 -11.75 -5.05 -12.77
CA LEU A 144 -10.79 -6.12 -13.03
C LEU A 144 -9.73 -5.72 -14.06
N THR A 145 -8.45 -5.98 -13.77
CA THR A 145 -7.34 -5.78 -14.73
C THR A 145 -6.41 -6.99 -14.77
N HIS A 146 -5.79 -7.30 -15.93
CA HIS A 146 -5.12 -8.58 -16.24
C HIS A 146 -3.57 -8.57 -16.31
N THR A 147 -2.86 -7.83 -15.44
CA THR A 147 -1.38 -7.83 -15.44
C THR A 147 -0.80 -8.16 -14.07
N MET A 148 0.10 -9.15 -13.98
CA MET A 148 0.73 -9.54 -12.71
C MET A 148 1.77 -8.49 -12.27
N ARG A 149 1.52 -7.82 -11.14
CA ARG A 149 2.40 -6.83 -10.50
C ARG A 149 2.26 -6.87 -8.97
N GLY A 150 3.32 -6.55 -8.23
CA GLY A 150 3.30 -6.41 -6.77
C GLY A 150 4.09 -7.51 -6.04
N SER A 151 3.86 -7.62 -4.74
CA SER A 151 4.69 -8.45 -3.84
C SER A 151 3.96 -9.74 -3.44
N ILE A 152 4.45 -10.89 -3.94
CA ILE A 152 3.79 -12.21 -3.87
C ILE A 152 3.16 -12.54 -2.51
N PRO A 153 3.85 -12.36 -1.35
CA PRO A 153 3.25 -12.74 -0.07
C PRO A 153 2.00 -11.93 0.31
N TRP A 154 1.77 -10.75 -0.26
CA TRP A 154 0.58 -9.95 0.01
C TRP A 154 -0.48 -10.11 -1.10
N MET A 155 -0.22 -10.89 -2.15
CA MET A 155 -1.15 -11.02 -3.27
C MET A 155 -2.37 -11.87 -2.93
N ALA A 156 -3.54 -11.44 -3.42
CA ALA A 156 -4.78 -12.19 -3.33
C ALA A 156 -4.76 -13.47 -4.19
N PRO A 157 -5.54 -14.51 -3.84
CA PRO A 157 -5.59 -15.77 -4.58
C PRO A 157 -5.98 -15.59 -6.05
N GLU A 158 -6.97 -14.75 -6.35
CA GLU A 158 -7.45 -14.46 -7.70
C GLU A 158 -6.44 -13.67 -8.54
N VAL A 159 -5.57 -12.89 -7.87
CA VAL A 159 -4.45 -12.21 -8.50
C VAL A 159 -3.38 -13.22 -8.91
N LEU A 160 -2.99 -14.13 -8.01
CA LEU A 160 -1.98 -15.14 -8.33
C LEU A 160 -2.46 -16.16 -9.35
N ALA A 161 -3.72 -16.60 -9.26
CA ALA A 161 -4.28 -17.63 -10.13
C ALA A 161 -4.68 -17.10 -11.52
N HIS A 162 -5.20 -15.88 -11.59
CA HIS A 162 -5.86 -15.37 -12.80
C HIS A 162 -5.43 -13.95 -13.20
N ALA A 163 -4.45 -13.38 -12.50
CA ALA A 163 -4.00 -12.00 -12.68
C ALA A 163 -5.14 -10.98 -12.59
N ARG A 164 -6.20 -11.25 -11.82
CA ARG A 164 -7.39 -10.39 -11.70
C ARG A 164 -7.25 -9.44 -10.53
N TYR A 165 -6.97 -8.17 -10.80
CA TYR A 165 -6.89 -7.12 -9.77
C TYR A 165 -8.18 -6.32 -9.70
N GLY A 166 -8.69 -6.12 -8.49
CA GLY A 166 -9.79 -5.21 -8.19
C GLY A 166 -9.69 -4.67 -6.76
N ARG A 167 -10.69 -3.89 -6.33
CA ARG A 167 -10.76 -3.31 -4.98
C ARG A 167 -10.58 -4.37 -3.89
N ALA A 168 -11.25 -5.51 -4.04
CA ALA A 168 -11.16 -6.64 -3.11
C ALA A 168 -9.75 -7.23 -2.99
N ALA A 169 -8.93 -7.16 -4.05
CA ALA A 169 -7.55 -7.65 -4.01
C ALA A 169 -6.66 -6.75 -3.14
N ASP A 170 -6.84 -5.42 -3.21
CA ASP A 170 -6.15 -4.50 -2.30
C ASP A 170 -6.52 -4.77 -0.83
N LEU A 171 -7.77 -5.17 -0.55
CA LEU A 171 -8.22 -5.46 0.82
C LEU A 171 -7.66 -6.77 1.38
N TRP A 172 -7.45 -7.77 0.54
CA TRP A 172 -6.66 -8.94 0.93
C TRP A 172 -5.23 -8.53 1.31
N SER A 173 -4.57 -7.74 0.45
CA SER A 173 -3.21 -7.26 0.70
C SER A 173 -3.13 -6.39 1.96
N PHE A 174 -4.15 -5.58 2.23
CA PHE A 174 -4.29 -4.82 3.46
C PHE A 174 -4.43 -5.72 4.69
N GLY A 175 -5.28 -6.76 4.64
CA GLY A 175 -5.37 -7.76 5.71
C GLY A 175 -4.01 -8.43 5.99
N CYS A 176 -3.24 -8.71 4.95
CA CYS A 176 -1.87 -9.19 5.06
C CYS A 176 -0.92 -8.20 5.76
N VAL A 177 -1.08 -6.88 5.58
CA VAL A 177 -0.33 -5.86 6.34
C VAL A 177 -0.72 -5.88 7.81
N VAL A 178 -2.01 -6.05 8.16
CA VAL A 178 -2.42 -6.13 9.57
C VAL A 178 -1.80 -7.35 10.26
N ILE A 179 -1.68 -8.48 9.54
CA ILE A 179 -0.93 -9.64 10.03
C ILE A 179 0.55 -9.32 10.20
N GLU A 180 1.15 -8.61 9.24
CA GLU A 180 2.55 -8.15 9.33
C GLU A 180 2.76 -7.30 10.59
N MET A 181 1.86 -6.38 10.90
CA MET A 181 1.94 -5.53 12.10
C MET A 181 1.89 -6.33 13.41
N GLY A 182 0.97 -7.29 13.52
CA GLY A 182 0.79 -8.09 14.73
C GLY A 182 1.83 -9.21 14.92
N THR A 183 2.63 -9.51 13.89
CA THR A 183 3.61 -10.61 13.95
C THR A 183 5.05 -10.18 13.70
N ALA A 184 5.28 -8.97 13.17
CA ALA A 184 6.55 -8.53 12.57
C ALA A 184 7.13 -9.52 11.56
N ASN A 185 6.28 -10.32 10.92
CA ASN A 185 6.67 -11.36 9.98
C ASN A 185 5.93 -11.19 8.64
N ILE A 186 6.53 -11.73 7.59
CA ILE A 186 5.88 -11.81 6.28
C ILE A 186 4.63 -12.70 6.43
N PRO A 187 3.44 -12.25 5.96
CA PRO A 187 2.14 -12.86 6.27
C PRO A 187 2.04 -14.35 5.92
N TRP A 188 2.74 -14.81 4.89
CA TRP A 188 2.78 -16.21 4.45
C TRP A 188 4.12 -16.91 4.68
N GLY A 189 5.07 -16.20 5.29
CA GLY A 189 6.48 -16.57 5.27
C GLY A 189 7.14 -16.34 3.90
N ARG A 190 8.39 -16.82 3.77
CA ARG A 190 9.14 -16.74 2.52
C ARG A 190 8.83 -17.95 1.64
N PHE A 191 8.64 -17.72 0.35
CA PHE A 191 8.54 -18.77 -0.65
C PHE A 191 9.87 -18.94 -1.37
N GLU A 192 10.30 -20.18 -1.57
CA GLU A 192 11.51 -20.48 -2.34
C GLU A 192 11.35 -20.07 -3.82
N HIS A 193 10.18 -20.36 -4.41
CA HIS A 193 9.88 -20.06 -5.81
C HIS A 193 8.41 -19.68 -6.01
N HIS A 194 8.10 -18.97 -7.11
CA HIS A 194 6.74 -18.54 -7.49
C HIS A 194 5.70 -19.67 -7.47
N MET A 195 6.08 -20.88 -7.92
CA MET A 195 5.15 -22.02 -7.94
C MET A 195 4.68 -22.42 -6.53
N ALA A 196 5.54 -22.32 -5.52
CA ALA A 196 5.16 -22.62 -4.14
C ALA A 196 4.10 -21.63 -3.63
N ALA A 197 4.25 -20.35 -3.96
CA ALA A 197 3.26 -19.33 -3.63
C ALA A 197 1.94 -19.53 -4.40
N LEU A 198 2.00 -19.89 -5.69
CA LEU A 198 0.81 -20.18 -6.48
C LEU A 198 0.03 -21.36 -5.90
N VAL A 199 0.71 -22.44 -5.53
CA VAL A 199 0.06 -23.60 -4.91
C VAL A 199 -0.55 -23.23 -3.56
N LYS A 200 0.23 -22.58 -2.69
CA LYS A 200 -0.21 -22.26 -1.33
C LYS A 200 -1.28 -21.18 -1.28
N ILE A 201 -1.13 -20.09 -2.02
CA ILE A 201 -2.05 -18.95 -1.96
C ILE A 201 -3.09 -19.06 -3.08
N GLY A 202 -2.70 -19.30 -4.32
CA GLY A 202 -3.62 -19.26 -5.46
C GLY A 202 -4.54 -20.48 -5.58
N LEU A 203 -4.04 -21.69 -5.28
CA LEU A 203 -4.75 -22.94 -5.60
C LEU A 203 -5.25 -23.74 -4.39
N SER A 204 -4.85 -23.37 -3.17
CA SER A 204 -5.30 -24.05 -1.95
C SER A 204 -6.65 -23.48 -1.44
N GLN A 205 -7.05 -23.84 -0.21
CA GLN A 205 -8.12 -23.16 0.54
C GLN A 205 -7.59 -22.47 1.81
N GLU A 206 -6.27 -22.39 1.98
CA GLU A 206 -5.63 -21.75 3.13
C GLU A 206 -5.82 -20.23 3.08
N THR A 207 -5.89 -19.63 4.26
CA THR A 207 -5.78 -18.19 4.52
C THR A 207 -4.46 -17.92 5.25
N PRO A 208 -3.94 -16.68 5.23
CA PRO A 208 -2.71 -16.39 5.96
C PRO A 208 -2.92 -16.65 7.47
N PRO A 209 -1.90 -17.19 8.18
CA PRO A 209 -1.98 -17.41 9.61
C PRO A 209 -2.27 -16.11 10.36
N LEU A 210 -3.28 -16.14 11.23
CA LEU A 210 -3.65 -15.00 12.04
C LEU A 210 -2.66 -14.82 13.21
N PRO A 211 -2.39 -13.59 13.68
CA PRO A 211 -1.58 -13.37 14.87
C PRO A 211 -2.21 -14.04 16.10
N GLU A 212 -1.41 -14.72 16.92
CA GLU A 212 -1.93 -15.44 18.08
C GLU A 212 -2.31 -14.49 19.22
N GLN A 213 -1.49 -13.47 19.47
CA GLN A 213 -1.52 -12.56 20.62
C GLN A 213 -2.34 -11.28 20.36
N VAL A 214 -3.45 -11.39 19.65
CA VAL A 214 -4.40 -10.29 19.42
C VAL A 214 -5.82 -10.71 19.80
N SER A 215 -6.69 -9.72 20.02
CA SER A 215 -8.09 -9.91 20.37
C SER A 215 -8.87 -10.73 19.33
N LEU A 216 -10.05 -11.23 19.73
CA LEU A 216 -10.97 -11.88 18.80
C LEU A 216 -11.49 -10.90 17.75
N GLN A 217 -11.68 -9.63 18.11
CA GLN A 217 -12.11 -8.56 17.23
C GLN A 217 -11.08 -8.28 16.13
N CYS A 218 -9.78 -8.26 16.48
CA CYS A 218 -8.70 -8.14 15.50
C CYS A 218 -8.67 -9.34 14.55
N LYS A 219 -8.80 -10.56 15.09
CA LYS A 219 -8.87 -11.79 14.26
C LYS A 219 -10.06 -11.78 13.30
N ASP A 220 -11.22 -11.31 13.75
CA ASP A 220 -12.43 -11.19 12.93
C ASP A 220 -12.26 -10.12 11.83
N PHE A 221 -11.65 -8.98 12.16
CA PHE A 221 -11.32 -7.93 11.20
C PHE A 221 -10.40 -8.45 10.09
N ILE A 222 -9.28 -9.10 10.47
CA ILE A 222 -8.34 -9.68 9.52
C ILE A 222 -9.05 -10.74 8.66
N SER A 223 -9.86 -11.61 9.28
CA SER A 223 -10.60 -12.66 8.57
C SER A 223 -11.58 -12.09 7.55
N SER A 224 -12.20 -10.94 7.84
CA SER A 224 -13.07 -10.22 6.89
C SER A 224 -12.31 -9.64 5.70
N CYS A 225 -11.02 -9.31 5.87
CA CYS A 225 -10.14 -8.87 4.78
C CYS A 225 -9.65 -10.04 3.91
N VAL A 226 -9.32 -11.19 4.51
CA VAL A 226 -8.64 -12.32 3.83
C VAL A 226 -9.58 -13.47 3.45
N ARG A 227 -10.86 -13.19 3.19
CA ARG A 227 -11.79 -14.19 2.64
C ARG A 227 -11.36 -14.63 1.24
N ARG A 228 -11.44 -15.93 0.94
CA ARG A 228 -10.98 -16.48 -0.35
C ARG A 228 -11.80 -15.90 -1.50
N ASN A 229 -13.12 -15.92 -1.37
CA ASN A 229 -14.02 -15.34 -2.35
C ASN A 229 -13.92 -13.79 -2.28
N PRO A 230 -13.49 -13.10 -3.36
CA PRO A 230 -13.39 -11.65 -3.35
C PRO A 230 -14.73 -10.95 -3.11
N ASP A 231 -15.84 -11.56 -3.51
CA ASP A 231 -17.19 -10.98 -3.32
C ASP A 231 -17.67 -11.06 -1.86
N GLU A 232 -17.01 -11.88 -1.03
CA GLU A 232 -17.33 -11.99 0.40
C GLU A 232 -16.47 -11.04 1.26
N ARG A 233 -15.41 -10.46 0.71
CA ARG A 233 -14.55 -9.51 1.44
C ARG A 233 -15.32 -8.22 1.64
N LEU A 234 -15.31 -7.71 2.87
CA LEU A 234 -15.85 -6.39 3.17
C LEU A 234 -15.08 -5.33 2.39
N THR A 235 -15.77 -4.30 1.93
CA THR A 235 -15.21 -3.11 1.28
C THR A 235 -14.43 -2.24 2.28
N ALA A 236 -13.64 -1.28 1.78
CA ALA A 236 -12.93 -0.34 2.65
C ALA A 236 -13.89 0.44 3.56
N THR A 237 -15.00 0.93 2.99
CA THR A 237 -16.06 1.63 3.73
C THR A 237 -16.68 0.74 4.81
N GLU A 238 -16.98 -0.55 4.53
CA GLU A 238 -17.53 -1.46 5.53
C GLU A 238 -16.52 -1.77 6.65
N LEU A 239 -15.24 -1.98 6.29
CA LEU A 239 -14.17 -2.23 7.25
C LEU A 239 -13.93 -1.04 8.19
N LEU A 240 -14.09 0.21 7.72
CA LEU A 240 -13.94 1.41 8.57
C LEU A 240 -14.95 1.47 9.72
N HIS A 241 -16.09 0.77 9.58
CA HIS A 241 -17.14 0.66 10.60
C HIS A 241 -17.02 -0.63 11.43
N HIS A 242 -15.98 -1.43 11.23
CA HIS A 242 -15.78 -2.66 11.98
C HIS A 242 -15.43 -2.39 13.45
N GLU A 243 -15.97 -3.21 14.35
CA GLU A 243 -15.88 -3.04 15.81
C GLU A 243 -14.44 -2.88 16.32
N TRP A 244 -13.50 -3.68 15.78
CA TRP A 244 -12.08 -3.60 16.11
C TRP A 244 -11.49 -2.19 15.96
N LEU A 245 -11.86 -1.45 14.90
CA LEU A 245 -11.36 -0.09 14.71
C LEU A 245 -12.09 0.93 15.59
N ALA A 246 -13.33 0.64 15.99
CA ALA A 246 -14.13 1.52 16.85
C ALA A 246 -13.61 1.54 18.30
N MET A 247 -13.12 0.40 18.82
CA MET A 247 -12.61 0.28 20.19
C MET A 247 -11.41 1.19 20.51
N VAL A 248 -10.67 1.65 19.49
CA VAL A 248 -9.55 2.58 19.71
C VAL A 248 -10.04 3.97 20.09
N MET A 249 -11.22 4.40 19.63
CA MET A 249 -11.74 5.74 19.94
C MET A 249 -12.09 5.89 21.42
N ASP A 250 -12.63 4.85 22.04
CA ASP A 250 -13.05 4.88 23.44
C ASP A 250 -11.86 4.93 24.42
N ALA A 251 -10.63 4.62 23.98
CA ALA A 251 -9.43 4.68 24.81
C ALA A 251 -8.81 6.09 24.92
N TRP A 252 -9.22 7.03 24.06
CA TRP A 252 -8.72 8.43 24.06
C TRP A 252 -9.75 9.45 24.54
N GLU A 253 -10.99 9.03 24.83
CA GLU A 253 -12.08 9.88 25.34
C GLU A 253 -12.33 9.74 26.85
N ASP A 254 -11.40 9.16 27.61
CA ASP A 254 -11.45 9.27 29.08
C ASP A 254 -10.73 10.55 29.54
N PRO A 255 -11.43 11.52 30.18
CA PRO A 255 -10.93 12.86 30.49
C PRO A 255 -9.88 12.95 31.61
#